data_AF-A0A2A2GXK2-F1
#
_entry.id   AF-A0A2A2GXK2-F1
#
_cell.length_a   1.000
_cell.length_b   1.000
_cell.length_c   1.000
_cell.angle_alpha   90.00
_cell.angle_beta   90.00
_cell.angle_gamma   90.00
#
_symmetry.space_group_name_H-M   'P 1'
#
loop_
_entity.id
_entity.type
_entity.pdbx_description
1 polymer ?
#
loop_
_entity_poly.entity_id
_entity_poly.type
_entity_poly.pdbx_seq_one_letter_code
_entity_poly.pdbx_strand_id
1 'polypeptide(L)'
;MDVIDAISEKRINDGEGKSYCNRTAIALEMLKLGSRIMKKNIDKDSNETPSISVDDKLALIAESVLKTEYFTNTIFLGGRGDIDKAKHQGTEENYQKYLSEMKYKLNYFFNQK
;
A
#
# COMPACT_ATOMS: atom_id res chain seq x y z
N MET A 1 -23.49 -16.03 22.70
CA MET A 1 -22.48 -17.06 23.03
C MET A 1 -21.14 -16.35 23.10
N ASP A 2 -20.36 -16.55 24.18
CA ASP A 2 -19.02 -15.97 24.35
C ASP A 2 -18.07 -16.55 23.27
N VAL A 3 -17.10 -15.77 22.81
CA VAL A 3 -16.07 -16.21 21.84
C VAL A 3 -15.30 -17.41 22.40
N ILE A 4 -15.03 -17.43 23.70
CA ILE A 4 -14.35 -18.56 24.36
C ILE A 4 -15.21 -19.83 24.26
N ASP A 5 -16.53 -19.70 24.43
CA ASP A 5 -17.47 -20.83 24.34
C ASP A 5 -17.56 -21.37 22.92
N ALA A 6 -17.58 -20.49 21.91
CA ALA A 6 -17.57 -20.89 20.51
C ALA A 6 -16.26 -21.60 20.12
N ILE A 7 -15.11 -21.16 20.63
CA ILE A 7 -13.82 -21.82 20.40
C ILE A 7 -13.77 -23.19 21.11
N SER A 8 -14.27 -23.26 22.34
CA SER A 8 -14.35 -24.52 23.10
C SER A 8 -15.19 -25.56 22.37
N GLU A 9 -16.38 -25.17 21.93
CA GLU A 9 -17.28 -26.06 21.18
C GLU A 9 -16.66 -26.52 19.87
N LYS A 10 -16.03 -25.61 19.11
CA LYS A 10 -15.34 -25.97 17.87
C LYS A 10 -14.23 -27.00 18.10
N ARG A 11 -13.35 -26.79 19.08
CA ARG A 11 -12.25 -27.72 19.39
C ARG A 11 -12.74 -29.10 19.82
N ILE A 12 -13.83 -29.15 20.59
CA ILE A 12 -14.49 -30.41 20.96
C ILE A 12 -15.02 -31.12 19.72
N ASN A 13 -15.66 -30.39 18.80
CA ASN A 13 -16.15 -30.94 17.54
C ASN A 13 -15.02 -31.43 16.62
N ASP A 14 -13.85 -30.78 16.69
CA ASP A 14 -12.63 -31.18 15.97
C ASP A 14 -11.92 -32.40 16.62
N GLY A 15 -12.44 -32.92 17.74
CA GLY A 15 -11.94 -34.12 18.41
C GLY A 15 -10.88 -33.87 19.48
N GLU A 16 -10.63 -32.61 19.87
CA GLU A 16 -9.73 -32.30 20.99
C GLU A 16 -10.32 -32.78 22.32
N GLY A 17 -9.44 -33.27 23.21
CA GLY A 17 -9.84 -33.73 24.53
C GLY A 17 -10.51 -32.61 25.35
N LYS A 18 -11.63 -32.91 26.00
CA LYS A 18 -12.40 -31.93 26.82
C LYS A 18 -11.56 -31.23 27.89
N SER A 19 -10.50 -31.87 28.39
CA SER A 19 -9.56 -31.28 29.35
C SER A 19 -8.76 -30.09 28.78
N TYR A 20 -8.47 -30.11 27.47
CA TYR A 20 -7.76 -29.04 26.75
C TYR A 20 -8.69 -27.92 26.28
N CYS A 21 -9.98 -28.19 26.17
CA CYS A 21 -11.00 -27.21 25.74
C CYS A 21 -11.58 -26.37 26.88
N ASN A 22 -10.89 -26.27 28.03
CA ASN A 22 -11.37 -25.50 29.16
C ASN A 22 -11.24 -23.98 28.92
N ARG A 23 -12.21 -23.21 29.43
CA ARG A 23 -12.32 -21.76 29.19
C ARG A 23 -11.05 -21.00 29.59
N THR A 24 -10.43 -21.37 30.71
CA THR A 24 -9.24 -20.70 31.24
C THR A 24 -8.03 -20.91 30.33
N ALA A 25 -7.82 -22.13 29.82
CA ALA A 25 -6.74 -22.43 28.88
C ALA A 25 -6.90 -21.65 27.58
N ILE A 26 -8.12 -21.62 27.02
CA ILE A 26 -8.44 -20.86 25.81
C ILE A 26 -8.21 -19.36 26.04
N ALA A 27 -8.66 -18.80 27.16
CA ALA A 27 -8.44 -17.40 27.50
C ALA A 27 -6.94 -17.05 27.62
N LEU A 28 -6.15 -17.93 28.24
CA LEU A 28 -4.69 -17.76 28.34
C LEU A 28 -4.00 -17.83 26.99
N GLU A 29 -4.43 -18.71 26.09
CA GLU A 29 -3.92 -18.77 24.72
C GLU A 29 -4.24 -17.48 23.95
N MET A 30 -5.48 -16.98 24.06
CA MET A 30 -5.88 -15.70 23.47
C MET A 30 -5.04 -14.53 24.01
N LEU A 31 -4.80 -14.48 25.32
CA LEU A 31 -3.96 -13.45 25.94
C LEU A 31 -2.51 -13.51 25.44
N LYS A 32 -1.94 -14.71 25.31
CA LYS A 32 -0.60 -14.92 24.73
C LYS A 32 -0.53 -14.45 23.28
N LEU A 33 -1.55 -14.75 22.46
CA LEU A 33 -1.64 -14.29 21.08
C LEU A 33 -1.76 -12.76 21.01
N GLY A 34 -2.64 -12.16 21.81
CA GLY A 34 -2.79 -10.70 21.91
C GLY A 34 -1.48 -10.02 22.29
N SER A 35 -0.76 -10.56 23.28
CA SER A 35 0.54 -10.04 23.71
C SER A 35 1.60 -10.12 22.59
N ARG A 36 1.61 -11.21 21.81
CA ARG A 36 2.52 -11.37 20.66
C ARG A 36 2.21 -10.36 19.55
N ILE A 37 0.93 -10.12 19.27
CA ILE A 37 0.50 -9.12 18.27
C ILE A 37 0.89 -7.72 18.74
N MET A 38 0.64 -7.39 20.00
CA MET A 38 0.99 -6.10 20.58
C MET A 38 2.50 -5.86 20.53
N LYS A 39 3.31 -6.87 20.91
CA LYS A 39 4.77 -6.82 20.76
C LYS A 39 5.18 -6.60 19.30
N LYS A 40 4.59 -7.35 18.35
CA LYS A 40 4.88 -7.17 16.91
C LYS A 40 4.51 -5.77 16.41
N ASN A 41 3.46 -5.16 16.92
CA ASN A 41 3.07 -3.80 16.54
C ASN A 41 4.05 -2.77 17.11
N ILE A 42 4.46 -2.91 18.37
CA ILE A 42 5.52 -2.08 18.97
C ILE A 42 6.83 -2.26 18.19
N ASP A 43 7.18 -3.50 17.84
CA ASP A 43 8.40 -3.81 17.07
C ASP A 43 8.31 -3.25 15.63
N LYS A 44 7.11 -3.17 15.03
CA LYS A 44 6.87 -2.51 13.73
C LYS A 44 6.95 -1.00 13.82
N ASP A 45 6.49 -0.41 14.92
CA ASP A 45 6.67 1.03 15.18
C ASP A 45 8.15 1.35 15.42
N SER A 46 8.95 0.39 15.91
CA SER A 46 10.40 0.52 16.09
C SER A 46 11.23 0.19 14.85
N ASN A 47 10.72 -0.67 13.96
CA ASN A 47 11.30 -0.95 12.64
C ASN A 47 10.51 -0.15 11.61
N GLU A 48 10.81 1.14 11.55
CA GLU A 48 10.34 2.09 10.54
C GLU A 48 10.43 1.44 9.15
N THR A 49 9.31 0.91 8.66
CA THR A 49 9.03 1.16 7.24
C THR A 49 8.90 2.67 7.21
N PRO A 50 9.81 3.42 6.55
CA PRO A 50 9.77 4.87 6.61
C PRO A 50 8.35 5.26 6.29
N SER A 51 7.67 5.88 7.25
CA SER A 51 6.25 6.16 7.14
C SER A 51 6.15 7.15 5.99
N ILE A 52 5.89 6.64 4.77
CA ILE A 52 5.74 7.44 3.58
C ILE A 52 4.67 8.46 3.94
N SER A 53 5.06 9.73 3.98
CA SER A 53 4.15 10.78 4.45
C SER A 53 2.96 10.84 3.49
N VAL A 54 1.85 11.44 3.95
CA VAL A 54 0.70 11.63 3.05
C VAL A 54 1.12 12.42 1.80
N ASP A 55 2.00 13.41 1.97
CA ASP A 55 2.57 14.20 0.88
C ASP A 55 3.37 13.34 -0.09
N ASP A 56 4.22 12.44 0.40
CA ASP A 56 4.99 11.51 -0.44
C ASP A 56 4.06 10.55 -1.21
N LYS A 57 2.99 10.06 -0.58
CA LYS A 57 1.99 9.21 -1.26
C LYS A 57 1.28 9.99 -2.37
N LEU A 58 0.89 11.24 -2.10
CA LEU A 58 0.23 12.11 -3.07
C LEU A 58 1.17 12.47 -4.23
N ALA A 59 2.46 12.73 -3.95
CA ALA A 59 3.47 12.96 -4.97
C ALA A 59 3.64 11.76 -5.90
N LEU A 60 3.68 10.53 -5.35
CA LEU A 60 3.76 9.29 -6.13
C LEU A 60 2.53 9.07 -7.02
N ILE A 61 1.33 9.35 -6.51
CA ILE A 61 0.09 9.24 -7.28
C ILE A 61 0.09 10.27 -8.42
N ALA A 62 0.42 11.53 -8.12
CA ALA A 62 0.48 12.59 -9.10
C ALA A 62 1.51 12.30 -10.20
N GLU A 63 2.71 11.83 -9.83
CA GLU A 63 3.73 11.39 -10.78
C GLU A 63 3.22 10.29 -11.72
N SER A 64 2.53 9.29 -11.15
CA SER A 64 2.00 8.16 -11.92
C SER A 64 0.94 8.61 -12.92
N VAL A 65 -0.02 9.44 -12.49
CA VAL A 65 -1.08 9.98 -13.34
C VAL A 65 -0.51 10.82 -14.48
N LEU A 66 0.43 11.72 -14.18
CA LEU A 66 1.05 12.61 -15.17
C LEU A 66 1.88 11.82 -16.20
N LYS A 67 2.63 10.80 -15.79
CA LYS A 67 3.34 9.92 -16.74
C LYS A 67 2.35 9.19 -17.64
N THR A 68 1.30 8.61 -17.07
CA THR A 68 0.28 7.90 -17.85
C THR A 68 -0.40 8.83 -18.85
N GLU A 69 -0.79 10.04 -18.45
CA GLU A 69 -1.38 11.05 -19.34
C GLU A 69 -0.46 11.34 -20.54
N TYR A 70 0.83 11.56 -20.29
CA TYR A 70 1.81 11.84 -21.34
C TYR A 70 1.86 10.73 -22.39
N PHE A 71 1.92 9.47 -21.94
CA PHE A 71 1.93 8.31 -22.83
C PHE A 71 0.60 8.15 -23.57
N THR A 72 -0.53 8.26 -22.87
CA THR A 72 -1.86 8.15 -23.48
C THR A 72 -2.07 9.21 -24.56
N ASN A 73 -1.66 10.45 -24.32
CA ASN A 73 -1.76 11.53 -25.30
C ASN A 73 -0.87 11.25 -26.53
N THR A 74 0.37 10.79 -26.32
CA THR A 74 1.27 10.42 -27.42
C THR A 74 0.69 9.29 -28.29
N ILE A 75 0.12 8.26 -27.67
CA ILE A 75 -0.54 7.15 -28.37
C ILE A 75 -1.79 7.65 -29.11
N PHE A 76 -2.60 8.48 -28.48
CA PHE A 76 -3.82 9.04 -29.07
C PHE A 76 -3.52 9.88 -30.32
N LEU A 77 -2.51 10.75 -30.26
CA LEU A 77 -2.07 11.54 -31.42
C LEU A 77 -1.63 10.64 -32.58
N GLY A 78 -0.87 9.58 -32.29
CA GLY A 78 -0.47 8.60 -33.29
C GLY A 78 -1.66 7.86 -33.91
N GLY A 79 -2.62 7.42 -33.09
CA GLY A 79 -3.81 6.69 -33.53
C GLY A 79 -4.79 7.53 -34.37
N ARG A 80 -4.82 8.85 -34.19
CA ARG A 80 -5.68 9.78 -34.97
C ARG A 80 -5.04 10.24 -36.28
N GLY A 81 -3.81 9.83 -36.57
CA GLY A 81 -3.09 10.21 -37.80
C GLY A 81 -2.22 11.46 -37.66
N ASP A 82 -2.14 12.07 -36.47
CA ASP A 82 -1.22 13.18 -36.16
C ASP A 82 0.20 12.67 -35.85
N ILE A 83 0.75 11.89 -36.79
CA ILE A 83 2.01 11.13 -36.60
C ILE A 83 3.19 12.07 -36.29
N ASP A 84 3.26 13.25 -36.92
CA ASP A 84 4.36 14.19 -36.71
C ASP A 84 4.34 14.78 -35.29
N LYS A 85 3.16 15.07 -34.74
CA LYS A 85 3.01 15.53 -33.36
C LYS A 85 3.32 14.42 -32.37
N ALA A 86 2.84 13.21 -32.63
CA ALA A 86 3.13 12.04 -31.81
C ALA A 86 4.64 11.73 -31.79
N LYS A 87 5.32 11.80 -32.94
CA LYS A 87 6.77 11.63 -33.03
C LYS A 87 7.51 12.72 -32.29
N HIS A 88 7.13 13.98 -32.49
CA HIS A 88 7.75 15.10 -31.79
C HIS A 88 7.63 14.93 -30.27
N GLN A 89 6.43 14.65 -29.77
CA GLN A 89 6.19 14.42 -28.34
C GLN A 89 6.88 13.14 -27.83
N GLY A 90 6.94 12.08 -28.62
CA GLY A 90 7.58 10.82 -28.26
C GLY A 90 9.11 10.83 -28.30
N THR A 91 9.75 11.94 -28.68
CA THR A 91 11.22 12.04 -28.66
C THR A 91 11.73 11.96 -27.22
N GLU A 92 12.89 11.32 -27.06
CA GLU A 92 13.56 11.20 -25.76
C GLU A 92 13.83 12.57 -25.14
N GLU A 93 14.25 13.56 -25.93
CA GLU A 93 14.50 14.92 -25.45
C GLU A 93 13.25 15.56 -24.86
N ASN A 94 12.10 15.49 -25.56
CA ASN A 94 10.85 16.06 -25.07
C ASN A 94 10.31 15.31 -23.84
N TYR A 95 10.47 13.98 -23.80
CA TYR A 95 10.11 13.20 -22.63
C TYR A 95 10.98 13.56 -21.41
N GLN A 96 12.29 13.71 -21.58
CA GLN A 96 13.19 14.13 -20.50
C GLN A 96 12.90 15.55 -20.02
N LYS A 97 12.56 16.46 -20.93
CA LYS A 97 12.10 17.81 -20.58
C LYS A 97 10.81 17.75 -19.76
N TYR A 98 9.83 16.96 -20.20
CA TYR A 98 8.58 16.75 -19.47
C TYR A 98 8.83 16.18 -18.07
N LEU A 99 9.66 15.16 -17.93
CA LEU A 99 10.01 14.57 -16.63
C LEU A 99 10.69 15.59 -15.71
N SER A 100 11.56 16.43 -16.26
CA SER A 100 12.25 17.49 -15.50
C SER A 100 11.26 18.53 -14.97
N GLU A 101 10.34 19.01 -15.81
CA GLU A 101 9.29 19.96 -15.41
C GLU A 101 8.32 19.36 -14.40
N MET A 102 7.92 18.10 -14.59
CA MET A 102 7.06 17.37 -13.67
C MET A 102 7.73 17.22 -12.30
N LYS A 103 9.00 16.79 -12.26
CA LYS A 103 9.77 16.67 -11.01
C LYS A 103 9.87 18.01 -10.28
N TYR A 104 10.14 19.10 -11.01
CA TYR A 104 10.16 20.44 -10.44
C TYR A 104 8.83 20.82 -9.80
N LYS A 105 7.71 20.61 -10.50
CA LYS A 105 6.36 20.90 -9.99
C LYS A 105 6.01 20.05 -8.78
N LEU A 106 6.26 18.75 -8.83
CA LEU A 106 6.00 17.84 -7.71
C LEU A 106 6.79 18.24 -6.47
N ASN A 107 8.08 18.58 -6.63
CA ASN A 107 8.89 19.09 -5.52
C ASN A 107 8.36 20.42 -4.99
N TYR A 108 7.94 21.33 -5.88
CA TYR A 108 7.36 22.61 -5.48
C TYR A 108 6.07 22.44 -4.65
N PHE A 109 5.21 21.47 -4.97
CA PHE A 109 3.94 21.27 -4.28
C PHE A 109 4.03 20.39 -3.03
N PHE A 110 4.90 19.38 -3.02
CA PHE A 110 4.92 18.37 -1.94
C PHE A 110 6.15 18.47 -1.02
N ASN A 111 7.24 19.10 -1.46
CA ASN A 111 8.52 19.13 -0.73
C ASN A 111 8.93 20.53 -0.24
N GLN A 112 8.01 21.51 -0.21
CA GLN A 112 8.23 22.75 0.53
C GLN A 112 8.06 22.49 2.04
N LYS A 113 9.15 22.09 2.70
CA LYS A 113 9.25 22.08 4.17
C LYS A 113 10.46 22.89 4.60
#